data_AF-A0A918KVU0-F1
#
_entry.id   AF-A0A918KVU0-F1
#
_cell.length_a   1.000
_cell.length_b   1.000
_cell.length_c   1.000
_cell.angle_alpha   90.00
_cell.angle_beta   90.00
_cell.angle_gamma   90.00
#
_symmetry.space_group_name_H-M   'P 1'
#
loop_
_entity.id
_entity.type
_entity.pdbx_description
1 polymer ?
#
loop_
_entity_poly.entity_id
_entity_poly.type
_entity_poly.pdbx_seq_one_letter_code
_entity_poly.pdbx_strand_id
1 'polypeptide(L)'
;MLVFEFQEGLSDRQAADQVRARLDWKDVLGLELTDAGFDASVLYEFRTRLIDGACKQVLLDKTLSRFRAQDLLNVRGQQRTDSTPVIGAVRNVTRLELLGELVRSAPNELAGTAPAWLAMQLSQPWVKRSAHRVEEGWLPRHEAARAHDALEVGQDGQTLLQALEMQSEPSWRELSNVKLLRLIWEQQVDLDEQRHGRLETGRPPCRRPNHSVRSSAHPCLTLPAVS
;
A
#
# COMPACT_ATOMS: atom_id res chain seq x y z
N MET A 1 0.54 -6.20 -17.31
CA MET A 1 0.13 -5.26 -16.24
C MET A 1 1.14 -5.15 -15.11
N LEU A 2 1.31 -6.15 -14.24
CA LEU A 2 2.24 -6.08 -13.08
C LEU A 2 3.67 -5.60 -13.37
N VAL A 3 4.23 -5.96 -14.52
CA VAL A 3 5.56 -5.48 -14.93
C VAL A 3 5.55 -3.98 -15.23
N PHE A 4 4.49 -3.48 -15.88
CA PHE A 4 4.34 -2.05 -16.19
C PHE A 4 4.07 -1.23 -14.92
N GLU A 5 3.23 -1.76 -14.02
CA GLU A 5 3.01 -1.16 -12.68
C GLU A 5 4.33 -0.99 -11.94
N PHE A 6 5.17 -2.02 -11.96
CA PHE A 6 6.47 -2.00 -11.31
C PHE A 6 7.47 -1.06 -11.98
N GLN A 7 7.58 -1.12 -13.32
CA GLN A 7 8.51 -0.29 -14.09
C GLN A 7 8.17 1.20 -13.98
N GLU A 8 6.87 1.53 -13.97
CA GLU A 8 6.42 2.92 -13.87
C GLU A 8 6.18 3.38 -12.41
N GLY A 9 6.29 2.47 -11.43
CA GLY A 9 6.11 2.76 -10.02
C GLY A 9 4.68 3.18 -9.65
N LEU A 10 3.69 2.53 -10.26
CA LEU A 10 2.28 2.89 -10.18
C LEU A 10 1.54 2.06 -9.14
N SER A 11 0.52 2.67 -8.53
CA SER A 11 -0.51 1.94 -7.79
C SER A 11 -1.49 1.23 -8.74
N ASP A 12 -2.32 0.34 -8.18
CA ASP A 12 -3.37 -0.35 -8.93
C ASP A 12 -4.34 0.60 -9.64
N ARG A 13 -4.70 1.71 -8.97
CA ARG A 13 -5.59 2.73 -9.53
C ARG A 13 -4.92 3.49 -10.64
N GLN A 14 -3.70 3.98 -10.40
CA GLN A 14 -2.93 4.67 -11.43
C GLN A 14 -2.72 3.78 -12.66
N ALA A 15 -2.44 2.50 -12.46
CA ALA A 15 -2.29 1.54 -13.55
C ALA A 15 -3.59 1.36 -14.35
N ALA A 16 -4.73 1.22 -13.68
CA ALA A 16 -6.03 1.19 -14.34
C ALA A 16 -6.31 2.48 -15.13
N ASP A 17 -5.94 3.64 -14.59
CA ASP A 17 -6.06 4.93 -15.27
C ASP A 17 -5.14 5.03 -16.50
N GLN A 18 -3.90 4.53 -16.42
CA GLN A 18 -3.00 4.49 -17.57
C GLN A 18 -3.54 3.60 -18.69
N VAL A 19 -4.18 2.48 -18.38
CA VAL A 19 -4.85 1.63 -19.39
C VAL A 19 -5.92 2.42 -20.14
N ARG A 20 -6.68 3.29 -19.46
CA ARG A 20 -7.72 4.10 -20.10
C ARG A 20 -7.12 5.21 -20.96
N ALA A 21 -6.07 5.87 -20.45
CA ALA A 21 -5.55 7.11 -21.00
C ALA A 21 -4.50 6.93 -22.09
N ARG A 22 -3.71 5.84 -22.06
CA ARG A 22 -2.54 5.70 -22.92
C ARG A 22 -2.64 4.56 -23.94
N LEU A 23 -2.29 4.89 -25.18
CA LEU A 23 -2.33 3.95 -26.31
C LEU A 23 -1.24 2.86 -26.21
N ASP A 24 -0.06 3.18 -25.68
CA ASP A 24 1.02 2.20 -25.50
C ASP A 24 0.64 1.09 -24.52
N TRP A 25 -0.11 1.42 -23.47
CA TRP A 25 -0.67 0.43 -22.56
C TRP A 25 -1.69 -0.48 -23.24
N LYS A 26 -2.60 0.09 -24.04
CA LYS A 26 -3.59 -0.71 -24.78
C LYS A 26 -2.94 -1.63 -25.81
N ASP A 27 -1.96 -1.12 -26.55
CA ASP A 27 -1.21 -1.88 -27.55
C ASP A 27 -0.46 -3.08 -26.92
N VAL A 28 0.30 -2.84 -25.85
CA VAL A 28 1.05 -3.90 -25.16
C VAL A 28 0.13 -4.95 -24.52
N LEU A 29 -1.04 -4.54 -24.05
CA LEU A 29 -2.04 -5.45 -23.47
C LEU A 29 -2.91 -6.14 -24.52
N GLY A 30 -2.77 -5.79 -25.80
CA GLY A 30 -3.59 -6.33 -26.88
C GLY A 30 -5.07 -5.92 -26.78
N LEU A 31 -5.35 -4.74 -26.22
CA LEU A 31 -6.68 -4.19 -26.06
C LEU A 31 -7.06 -3.33 -27.27
N GLU A 32 -8.36 -3.20 -27.52
CA GLU A 32 -8.86 -2.27 -28.53
C GLU A 32 -8.55 -0.82 -28.11
N LEU A 33 -8.31 0.08 -29.07
CA LEU A 33 -8.05 1.49 -28.75
C LEU A 33 -9.23 2.16 -28.06
N THR A 34 -10.45 1.69 -28.34
CA THR A 34 -11.72 2.10 -27.74
C THR A 34 -12.05 1.39 -26.44
N ASP A 35 -11.19 0.47 -25.97
CA ASP A 35 -11.39 -0.23 -24.71
C ASP A 35 -11.55 0.78 -23.56
N ALA A 36 -12.59 0.57 -22.74
CA ALA A 36 -12.96 1.47 -21.65
C ALA A 36 -12.09 1.29 -20.39
N GLY A 37 -11.18 0.32 -20.39
CA GLY A 37 -10.41 -0.12 -19.24
C GLY A 37 -11.25 -0.92 -18.24
N PHE A 38 -10.73 -1.04 -17.02
CA PHE A 38 -11.33 -1.83 -15.95
C PHE A 38 -11.16 -1.12 -14.61
N ASP A 39 -11.96 -1.49 -13.61
CA ASP A 39 -11.80 -0.97 -12.25
C ASP A 39 -10.56 -1.52 -11.55
N ALA A 40 -9.88 -0.69 -10.74
CA ALA A 40 -8.64 -1.07 -10.06
C ALA A 40 -8.80 -2.34 -9.18
N SER A 41 -10.01 -2.63 -8.67
CA SER A 41 -10.28 -3.86 -7.92
C SER A 41 -10.00 -5.15 -8.71
N VAL A 42 -10.11 -5.11 -10.04
CA VAL A 42 -9.83 -6.27 -10.92
C VAL A 42 -8.38 -6.72 -10.77
N LEU A 43 -7.44 -5.79 -10.60
CA LEU A 43 -6.02 -6.08 -10.38
C LEU A 43 -5.80 -6.81 -9.05
N TYR A 44 -6.47 -6.36 -8.00
CA TYR A 44 -6.41 -7.00 -6.70
C TYR A 44 -7.01 -8.42 -6.75
N GLU A 45 -8.17 -8.59 -7.37
CA GLU A 45 -8.81 -9.91 -7.53
C GLU A 45 -7.94 -10.87 -8.35
N PHE A 46 -7.40 -10.39 -9.47
CA PHE A 46 -6.51 -11.18 -10.32
C PHE A 46 -5.30 -11.69 -9.55
N ARG A 47 -4.66 -10.81 -8.76
CA ARG A 47 -3.50 -11.20 -7.92
C ARG A 47 -3.91 -12.17 -6.82
N THR A 48 -5.07 -11.98 -6.19
CA THR A 48 -5.59 -12.89 -5.16
C THR A 48 -5.82 -14.28 -5.74
N ARG A 49 -6.51 -14.38 -6.88
CA ARG A 49 -6.74 -15.66 -7.57
C ARG A 49 -5.45 -16.33 -8.02
N LEU A 50 -4.45 -15.56 -8.47
CA LEU A 50 -3.12 -16.08 -8.79
C LEU A 50 -2.39 -16.65 -7.56
N ILE A 51 -2.55 -16.01 -6.40
CA ILE A 51 -1.98 -16.48 -5.13
C ILE A 51 -2.67 -17.77 -4.69
N ASP A 52 -4.00 -17.76 -4.63
CA ASP A 52 -4.80 -18.87 -4.12
C ASP A 52 -4.74 -20.09 -5.04
N GLY A 53 -4.75 -19.87 -6.35
CA GLY A 53 -4.68 -20.93 -7.35
C GLY A 53 -3.27 -21.49 -7.60
N ALA A 54 -2.24 -21.02 -6.88
CA ALA A 54 -0.82 -21.41 -7.07
C ALA A 54 -0.30 -21.34 -8.52
N CYS A 55 -0.98 -20.61 -9.41
CA CYS A 55 -0.70 -20.58 -10.86
C CYS A 55 0.38 -19.57 -11.27
N LYS A 56 0.95 -18.82 -10.31
CA LYS A 56 2.00 -17.81 -10.55
C LYS A 56 3.16 -18.35 -11.38
N GLN A 57 3.67 -19.53 -11.03
CA GLN A 57 4.82 -20.14 -11.68
C GLN A 57 4.49 -20.63 -13.09
N VAL A 58 3.31 -21.22 -13.27
CA VAL A 58 2.81 -21.67 -14.59
C VAL A 58 2.68 -20.49 -15.57
N LEU A 59 2.13 -19.38 -15.11
CA LEU A 59 1.99 -18.17 -15.93
C LEU A 59 3.36 -17.60 -16.32
N LEU A 60 4.27 -17.52 -15.35
CA LEU A 60 5.63 -17.02 -15.54
C LEU A 60 6.40 -17.88 -16.54
N ASP A 61 6.41 -19.20 -16.37
CA ASP A 61 7.12 -20.14 -17.24
C ASP A 61 6.60 -20.06 -18.67
N LYS A 62 5.28 -20.03 -18.86
CA LYS A 62 4.68 -19.86 -20.21
C LYS A 62 5.08 -18.55 -20.86
N THR A 63 5.15 -17.47 -20.10
CA THR A 63 5.54 -16.15 -20.60
C THR A 63 7.02 -16.12 -20.99
N LEU A 64 7.89 -16.64 -20.12
CA LEU A 64 9.32 -16.76 -20.40
C LEU A 64 9.61 -17.65 -21.61
N SER A 65 8.91 -18.78 -21.74
CA SER A 65 9.06 -19.64 -22.92
C SER A 65 8.71 -18.91 -24.22
N ARG A 66 7.66 -18.07 -24.22
CA ARG A 66 7.32 -17.25 -25.39
C ARG A 66 8.38 -16.19 -25.68
N PHE A 67 8.89 -15.51 -24.66
CA PHE A 67 9.95 -14.51 -24.85
C PHE A 67 11.27 -15.14 -25.32
N ARG A 68 11.62 -16.35 -24.84
CA ARG A 68 12.76 -17.12 -25.37
C ARG A 68 12.55 -17.47 -26.85
N ALA A 69 11.35 -17.90 -27.23
CA ALA A 69 11.05 -18.24 -28.62
C ALA A 69 11.12 -17.03 -29.57
N GLN A 70 11.00 -15.81 -29.04
CA GLN A 70 11.11 -14.56 -29.80
C GLN A 70 12.47 -13.87 -29.65
N ASP A 71 13.45 -14.53 -29.02
CA ASP A 71 14.80 -14.01 -28.74
C ASP A 71 14.80 -12.68 -27.96
N LEU A 72 13.77 -12.47 -27.13
CA LEU A 72 13.59 -11.28 -26.28
C LEU A 72 14.31 -11.40 -24.93
N LEU A 73 15.01 -12.51 -24.66
CA LEU A 73 15.70 -12.77 -23.40
C LEU A 73 17.19 -12.99 -23.63
N ASN A 74 18.00 -12.10 -23.04
CA ASN A 74 19.45 -12.25 -23.05
C ASN A 74 19.89 -13.42 -22.15
N VAL A 75 20.74 -14.31 -22.67
CA VAL A 75 21.23 -15.53 -21.98
C VAL A 75 22.23 -15.23 -20.83
N ARG A 76 22.64 -13.97 -20.64
CA ARG A 76 23.70 -13.61 -19.69
C ARG A 76 23.13 -13.23 -18.31
N GLY A 77 23.35 -14.12 -17.34
CA GLY A 77 23.20 -13.86 -15.91
C GLY A 77 22.17 -14.77 -15.23
N GLN A 78 22.45 -15.16 -13.99
CA GLN A 78 21.51 -15.88 -13.15
C GLN A 78 20.40 -14.91 -12.70
N GLN A 79 19.34 -14.80 -13.51
CA GLN A 79 18.15 -14.03 -13.14
C GLN A 79 17.42 -14.78 -12.01
N ARG A 80 17.24 -14.10 -10.88
CA ARG A 80 16.27 -14.53 -9.88
C ARG A 80 14.88 -14.31 -10.46
N THR A 81 14.22 -15.40 -10.81
CA THR A 81 12.86 -15.41 -11.36
C THR A 81 11.81 -15.41 -10.25
N ASP A 82 12.00 -14.62 -9.19
CA ASP A 82 11.00 -14.46 -8.14
C ASP A 82 10.20 -13.18 -8.36
N SER A 83 8.88 -13.30 -8.46
CA SER A 83 7.98 -12.15 -8.59
C SER A 83 7.78 -11.40 -7.27
N THR A 84 8.42 -11.84 -6.19
CA THR A 84 8.29 -11.29 -4.84
C THR A 84 8.68 -9.81 -4.76
N PRO A 85 9.80 -9.35 -5.35
CA PRO A 85 10.18 -7.94 -5.32
C PRO A 85 9.19 -7.05 -6.08
N VAL A 86 8.72 -7.53 -7.24
CA VAL A 86 7.72 -6.83 -8.08
C VAL A 86 6.40 -6.66 -7.32
N ILE A 87 5.87 -7.75 -6.77
CA ILE A 87 4.61 -7.74 -6.02
C ILE A 87 4.75 -6.89 -4.75
N GLY A 88 5.88 -6.98 -4.05
CA GLY A 88 6.17 -6.18 -2.87
C GLY A 88 6.19 -4.67 -3.17
N ALA A 89 6.86 -4.27 -4.25
CA ALA A 89 6.95 -2.88 -4.66
C ALA A 89 5.58 -2.30 -5.04
N VAL A 90 4.79 -2.99 -5.88
CA VAL A 90 3.43 -2.53 -6.24
C VAL A 90 2.54 -2.43 -5.01
N ARG A 91 2.60 -3.41 -4.10
CA ARG A 91 1.84 -3.37 -2.83
C ARG A 91 2.22 -2.19 -1.95
N ASN A 92 3.50 -1.85 -1.87
CA ASN A 92 3.94 -0.71 -1.06
C ASN A 92 3.36 0.60 -1.60
N VAL A 93 3.33 0.78 -2.92
CA VAL A 93 2.74 1.97 -3.56
C VAL A 93 1.21 2.01 -3.33
N THR A 94 0.51 0.90 -3.57
CA THR A 94 -0.94 0.82 -3.36
C THR A 94 -1.33 1.03 -1.88
N ARG A 95 -0.52 0.55 -0.93
CA ARG A 95 -0.75 0.79 0.51
C ARG A 95 -0.53 2.25 0.89
N LEU A 96 0.52 2.89 0.36
CA LEU A 96 0.78 4.30 0.60
C LEU A 96 -0.37 5.17 0.05
N GLU A 97 -0.86 4.85 -1.15
CA GLU A 97 -2.03 5.50 -1.74
C GLU A 97 -3.25 5.40 -0.82
N LEU A 98 -3.58 4.17 -0.40
CA LEU A 98 -4.72 3.91 0.47
C LEU A 98 -4.63 4.73 1.75
N LEU A 99 -3.51 4.68 2.46
CA LEU A 99 -3.36 5.38 3.73
C LEU A 99 -3.35 6.89 3.56
N GLY A 100 -2.73 7.41 2.49
CA GLY A 100 -2.79 8.83 2.14
C GLY A 100 -4.23 9.30 1.95
N GLU A 101 -5.05 8.55 1.22
CA GLU A 101 -6.47 8.90 1.04
C GLU A 101 -7.27 8.86 2.35
N LEU A 102 -6.95 7.96 3.27
CA LEU A 102 -7.62 7.92 4.58
C LEU A 102 -7.24 9.10 5.46
N VAL A 103 -5.95 9.41 5.51
CA VAL A 103 -5.41 10.57 6.23
C VAL A 103 -5.94 11.88 5.66
N ARG A 104 -6.29 11.91 4.36
CA ARG A 104 -6.97 13.05 3.74
C ARG A 104 -8.48 13.07 4.00
N SER A 105 -9.17 11.95 3.86
CA SER A 105 -10.64 11.87 3.87
C SER A 105 -11.25 11.91 5.27
N ALA A 106 -10.59 11.35 6.29
CA ALA A 106 -11.10 11.36 7.66
C ALA A 106 -11.15 12.78 8.28
N PRO A 107 -10.10 13.63 8.18
CA PRO A 107 -10.20 15.03 8.59
C PRO A 107 -11.27 15.81 7.82
N ASN A 108 -11.48 15.53 6.54
CA ASN A 108 -12.48 16.23 5.75
C ASN A 108 -13.91 15.96 6.23
N GLU A 109 -14.22 14.73 6.66
CA GLU A 109 -15.50 14.42 7.30
C GLU A 109 -15.60 15.07 8.70
N LEU A 110 -14.52 15.02 9.48
CA LEU A 110 -14.43 15.67 10.78
C LEU A 110 -14.63 17.19 10.71
N ALA A 111 -14.15 17.83 9.64
CA ALA A 111 -14.31 19.27 9.43
C ALA A 111 -15.79 19.69 9.35
N GLY A 112 -16.69 18.81 8.91
CA GLY A 112 -18.12 19.06 8.91
C GLY A 112 -18.77 19.02 10.30
N THR A 113 -18.14 18.33 11.26
CA THR A 113 -18.71 18.12 12.62
C THR A 113 -18.00 18.95 13.68
N ALA A 114 -16.66 19.06 13.61
CA ALA A 114 -15.81 19.64 14.64
C ALA A 114 -14.67 20.50 14.06
N PRO A 115 -14.97 21.54 13.25
CA PRO A 115 -13.96 22.31 12.52
C PRO A 115 -12.97 23.04 13.44
N ALA A 116 -13.45 23.63 14.54
CA ALA A 116 -12.62 24.37 15.48
C ALA A 116 -11.61 23.47 16.20
N TRP A 117 -12.04 22.28 16.64
CA TRP A 117 -11.16 21.30 17.26
C TRP A 117 -10.13 20.78 16.25
N LEU A 118 -10.58 20.44 15.03
CA LEU A 118 -9.70 19.94 13.99
C LEU A 118 -8.60 20.94 13.64
N ALA A 119 -8.93 22.23 13.54
CA ALA A 119 -7.95 23.29 13.29
C ALA A 119 -6.84 23.38 14.36
N MET A 120 -7.09 22.91 15.58
CA MET A 120 -6.07 22.84 16.64
C MET A 120 -5.15 21.62 16.50
N GLN A 121 -5.60 20.56 15.83
CA GLN A 121 -4.85 19.30 15.68
C GLN A 121 -4.00 19.27 14.40
N LEU A 122 -4.45 19.94 13.33
CA LEU A 122 -3.77 19.87 12.04
C LEU A 122 -2.54 20.78 11.98
N SER A 123 -1.42 20.22 11.54
CA SER A 123 -0.23 21.01 11.22
C SER A 123 -0.39 21.68 9.85
N GLN A 124 0.20 22.87 9.67
CA GLN A 124 0.18 23.57 8.36
C GLN A 124 0.78 22.73 7.21
N PRO A 125 1.87 21.96 7.39
CA PRO A 125 2.34 21.02 6.37
C PRO A 125 1.28 19.99 5.97
N TRP A 126 0.56 19.41 6.94
CA TRP A 126 -0.46 18.42 6.67
C TRP A 126 -1.67 18.99 5.91
N VAL A 127 -2.12 20.20 6.25
CA VAL A 127 -3.21 20.87 5.53
C VAL A 127 -2.84 21.09 4.06
N LYS A 128 -1.62 21.54 3.78
CA LYS A 128 -1.14 21.74 2.40
C LYS A 128 -1.08 20.44 1.61
N ARG A 129 -0.63 19.34 2.23
CA ARG A 129 -0.61 18.01 1.59
C ARG A 129 -2.02 17.49 1.31
N SER A 130 -2.93 17.66 2.26
CA SER A 130 -4.31 17.15 2.17
C SER A 130 -5.22 17.93 1.22
N ALA A 131 -4.73 19.04 0.67
CA ALA A 131 -5.48 19.88 -0.27
C ALA A 131 -5.68 19.22 -1.65
N HIS A 132 -4.85 18.24 -2.01
CA HIS A 132 -4.94 17.52 -3.28
C HIS A 132 -5.41 16.09 -3.02
N ARG A 133 -6.23 15.56 -3.94
CA ARG A 133 -6.59 14.14 -3.92
C ARG A 133 -5.33 13.32 -4.22
N VAL A 134 -5.08 12.26 -3.46
CA VAL A 134 -3.90 11.40 -3.66
C VAL A 134 -3.96 10.71 -5.02
N GLU A 135 -5.17 10.40 -5.51
CA GLU A 135 -5.44 9.88 -6.86
C GLU A 135 -4.96 10.84 -7.99
N GLU A 136 -4.84 12.15 -7.73
CA GLU A 136 -4.43 13.17 -8.73
C GLU A 136 -2.91 13.32 -8.88
N GLY A 137 -2.14 12.24 -8.66
CA GLY A 137 -0.71 12.19 -9.00
C GLY A 137 0.25 12.45 -7.85
N TRP A 138 -0.18 12.21 -6.61
CA TRP A 138 0.62 12.52 -5.42
C TRP A 138 1.76 11.54 -5.15
N LEU A 139 1.71 10.29 -5.66
CA LEU A 139 2.70 9.27 -5.32
C LEU A 139 4.05 9.50 -6.02
N PRO A 140 5.15 9.70 -5.28
CA PRO A 140 6.46 9.83 -5.88
C PRO A 140 6.90 8.55 -6.59
N ARG A 141 7.52 8.71 -7.77
CA ARG A 141 8.07 7.58 -8.53
C ARG A 141 9.36 7.01 -7.93
N HIS A 142 10.08 7.79 -7.11
CA HIS A 142 11.34 7.38 -6.51
C HIS A 142 11.16 6.84 -5.09
N GLU A 143 11.90 5.78 -4.77
CA GLU A 143 11.79 5.06 -3.49
C GLU A 143 12.07 5.94 -2.27
N ALA A 144 13.09 6.79 -2.32
CA ALA A 144 13.44 7.69 -1.21
C ALA A 144 12.32 8.70 -0.91
N ALA A 145 11.69 9.26 -1.94
CA ALA A 145 10.57 10.17 -1.77
C ALA A 145 9.33 9.44 -1.24
N ARG A 146 9.06 8.20 -1.68
CA ARG A 146 7.99 7.37 -1.10
C ARG A 146 8.22 7.03 0.36
N ALA A 147 9.47 6.76 0.75
CA ALA A 147 9.81 6.49 2.14
C ALA A 147 9.58 7.72 3.03
N HIS A 148 9.87 8.92 2.50
CA HIS A 148 9.57 10.18 3.17
C HIS A 148 8.06 10.38 3.34
N ASP A 149 7.28 10.28 2.26
CA ASP A 149 5.82 10.44 2.30
C ASP A 149 5.16 9.41 3.22
N ALA A 150 5.67 8.18 3.24
CA ALA A 150 5.21 7.13 4.14
C ALA A 150 5.36 7.49 5.62
N LEU A 151 6.44 8.18 5.99
CA LEU A 151 6.65 8.68 7.35
C LEU A 151 5.69 9.82 7.66
N GLU A 152 5.50 10.77 6.73
CA GLU A 152 4.60 11.89 6.93
C GLU A 152 3.15 11.43 7.09
N VAL A 153 2.67 10.56 6.20
CA VAL A 153 1.33 9.95 6.29
C VAL A 153 1.19 9.18 7.60
N GLY A 154 2.18 8.35 7.94
CA GLY A 154 2.20 7.59 9.18
C GLY A 154 2.15 8.47 10.43
N GLN A 155 2.79 9.63 10.41
CA GLN A 155 2.76 10.58 11.53
C GLN A 155 1.42 11.32 11.60
N ASP A 156 0.91 11.80 10.47
CA ASP A 156 -0.34 12.56 10.38
C ASP A 156 -1.54 11.72 10.87
N GLY A 157 -1.70 10.50 10.34
CA GLY A 157 -2.81 9.62 10.72
C GLY A 157 -2.73 9.17 12.18
N GLN A 158 -1.52 8.91 12.69
CA GLN A 158 -1.34 8.53 14.08
C GLN A 158 -1.60 9.67 15.07
N THR A 159 -1.18 10.90 14.70
CA THR A 159 -1.49 12.11 15.48
C THR A 159 -2.99 12.31 15.58
N LEU A 160 -3.72 12.14 14.47
CA LEU A 160 -5.17 12.25 14.46
C LEU A 160 -5.85 11.23 15.38
N LEU A 161 -5.46 9.96 15.26
CA LEU A 161 -6.05 8.88 16.04
C LEU A 161 -5.79 9.07 17.54
N GLN A 162 -4.58 9.49 17.93
CA GLN A 162 -4.26 9.82 19.32
C GLN A 162 -5.10 11.01 19.84
N ALA A 163 -5.25 12.06 19.03
CA ALA A 163 -6.07 13.21 19.40
C ALA A 163 -7.56 12.81 19.59
N LEU A 164 -8.09 11.94 18.74
CA LEU A 164 -9.45 11.42 18.85
C LEU A 164 -9.67 10.52 20.07
N GLU A 165 -8.65 9.78 20.50
CA GLU A 165 -8.71 8.97 21.74
C GLU A 165 -8.75 9.85 23.00
N MET A 166 -8.01 10.96 23.01
CA MET A 166 -8.00 11.89 24.15
C MET A 166 -9.28 12.73 24.25
N GLN A 167 -10.11 12.71 23.20
CA GLN A 167 -11.30 13.53 23.14
C GLN A 167 -12.51 12.86 23.78
N SER A 168 -13.24 13.62 24.59
CA SER A 168 -14.39 13.13 25.35
C SER A 168 -15.62 12.88 24.49
N GLU A 169 -15.74 13.53 23.33
CA GLU A 169 -16.90 13.41 22.43
C GLU A 169 -16.84 12.10 21.62
N PRO A 170 -17.70 11.10 21.91
CA PRO A 170 -17.61 9.80 21.25
C PRO A 170 -18.16 9.82 19.82
N SER A 171 -19.06 10.74 19.48
CA SER A 171 -19.71 10.80 18.17
C SER A 171 -18.74 11.00 17.01
N TRP A 172 -17.59 11.66 17.24
CA TRP A 172 -16.58 11.90 16.20
C TRP A 172 -15.85 10.63 15.79
N ARG A 173 -15.69 9.68 16.72
CA ARG A 173 -15.13 8.35 16.44
C ARG A 173 -16.13 7.48 15.67
N GLU A 174 -17.41 7.87 15.66
CA GLU A 174 -18.46 7.13 14.97
C GLU A 174 -18.60 7.49 13.48
N LEU A 175 -17.93 8.55 13.02
CA LEU A 175 -17.88 8.98 11.62
C LEU A 175 -17.29 7.90 10.71
N SER A 176 -17.78 7.82 9.48
CA SER A 176 -17.54 6.66 8.61
C SER A 176 -16.07 6.55 8.20
N ASN A 177 -15.47 7.65 7.73
CA ASN A 177 -14.07 7.70 7.33
C ASN A 177 -13.13 7.60 8.55
N VAL A 178 -13.57 8.05 9.74
CA VAL A 178 -12.78 7.91 10.98
C VAL A 178 -12.71 6.44 11.42
N LYS A 179 -13.84 5.72 11.37
CA LYS A 179 -13.86 4.27 11.61
C LYS A 179 -12.99 3.52 10.61
N LEU A 180 -13.11 3.89 9.34
CA LEU A 180 -12.39 3.23 8.26
C LEU A 180 -10.88 3.51 8.35
N LEU A 181 -10.49 4.75 8.66
CA LEU A 181 -9.11 5.11 9.01
C LEU A 181 -8.61 4.21 10.12
N ARG A 182 -9.28 4.17 11.28
CA ARG A 182 -8.87 3.35 12.43
C ARG A 182 -8.71 1.87 12.07
N LEU A 183 -9.72 1.29 11.44
CA LEU A 183 -9.74 -0.13 11.06
C LEU A 183 -8.55 -0.49 10.16
N ILE A 184 -8.31 0.33 9.14
CA ILE A 184 -7.22 0.08 8.19
C ILE A 184 -5.86 0.41 8.82
N TRP A 185 -5.78 1.43 9.68
CA TRP A 185 -4.57 1.78 10.42
C TRP A 185 -4.07 0.62 11.26
N GLU A 186 -4.94 0.00 12.06
CA GLU A 186 -4.60 -1.16 12.89
C GLU A 186 -4.12 -2.37 12.05
N GLN A 187 -4.64 -2.51 10.84
CA GLN A 187 -4.27 -3.61 9.94
C GLN A 187 -2.98 -3.35 9.18
N GLN A 188 -2.70 -2.09 8.84
CA GLN A 188 -1.72 -1.69 7.85
C GLN A 188 -0.64 -0.77 8.41
N VAL A 189 -0.58 -0.46 9.70
CA VAL A 189 0.44 0.43 10.27
C VAL A 189 0.99 -0.20 11.55
N ASP A 190 2.31 -0.32 11.62
CA ASP A 190 2.99 -0.76 12.84
C ASP A 190 3.44 0.47 13.61
N LEU A 191 3.30 0.46 14.93
CA LEU A 191 3.75 1.57 15.75
C LEU A 191 5.21 1.33 16.17
N ASP A 192 6.06 2.35 16.02
CA ASP A 192 7.40 2.32 16.59
C ASP A 192 7.37 2.49 18.13
N GLU A 193 8.53 2.43 18.79
CA GLU A 193 8.64 2.61 20.25
C GLU A 193 8.13 3.97 20.74
N GLN A 194 8.15 4.99 19.88
CA GLN A 194 7.66 6.33 20.14
C GLN A 194 6.18 6.49 19.71
N ARG A 195 5.54 5.40 19.31
CA ARG A 195 4.17 5.32 18.79
C ARG A 195 3.93 6.15 17.52
N HIS A 196 4.94 6.35 16.68
CA HIS A 196 4.75 6.84 15.32
C HIS A 196 4.29 5.72 14.39
N GLY A 197 3.43 6.06 13.43
CA GLY A 197 3.01 5.11 12.40
C GLY A 197 4.16 4.80 11.44
N ARG A 198 4.57 3.53 11.38
CA ARG A 198 5.57 3.02 10.46
C ARG A 198 4.93 2.11 9.42
N LEU A 199 5.18 2.42 8.16
CA LEU A 199 4.81 1.59 7.02
C LEU A 199 5.95 0.63 6.69
N GLU A 200 5.98 -0.54 7.33
CA GLU A 200 6.98 -1.55 6.98
C GLU A 200 6.81 -2.05 5.54
N THR A 201 7.90 -2.07 4.78
CA THR A 201 7.95 -2.69 3.45
C THR A 201 7.96 -4.21 3.58
N GLY A 202 7.04 -4.91 2.91
CA GLY A 202 7.05 -6.39 2.84
C GLY A 202 6.09 -7.15 3.76
N ARG A 203 5.13 -6.47 4.40
CA ARG A 203 4.07 -7.14 5.17
C ARG A 203 3.20 -8.04 4.26
N PRO A 204 3.00 -9.33 4.58
CA PRO A 204 2.06 -10.18 3.85
C PRO A 204 0.61 -9.71 4.08
N PRO A 205 -0.33 -9.97 3.15
CA PRO A 205 -1.73 -9.59 3.34
C PRO A 205 -2.26 -10.19 4.64
N CYS A 206 -3.05 -9.39 5.36
CA CYS A 206 -3.59 -9.61 6.70
C CYS A 206 -3.45 -11.05 7.23
N ARG A 207 -2.64 -11.24 8.26
CA ARG A 207 -2.85 -12.37 9.18
C ARG A 207 -4.24 -12.15 9.77
N ARG A 208 -5.18 -13.08 9.57
CA ARG A 208 -6.43 -13.09 10.35
C ARG A 208 -6.05 -12.89 11.82
N PRO A 209 -6.78 -12.08 12.60
CA PRO A 209 -6.43 -11.85 13.99
C PRO A 209 -6.43 -13.21 14.70
N ASN A 210 -5.24 -13.71 15.04
CA ASN A 210 -5.11 -14.84 15.94
C ASN A 210 -5.50 -14.31 17.31
N HIS A 211 -6.72 -14.64 17.73
CA HIS A 211 -7.08 -14.60 19.13
C HIS A 211 -6.14 -15.54 19.88
N SER A 212 -5.42 -15.01 20.87
CA SER A 212 -4.44 -15.69 21.75
C SER A 212 -3.11 -16.07 21.05
N VAL A 213 -1.93 -15.87 21.64
CA VAL A 213 -1.52 -16.01 23.04
C VAL A 213 -0.39 -15.01 23.33
N ARG A 214 -0.51 -14.29 24.46
CA ARG A 214 0.65 -13.67 25.14
C ARG A 214 1.67 -14.77 25.43
N SER A 215 2.83 -14.77 24.79
CA SER A 215 3.96 -15.57 25.26
C SER A 215 4.96 -14.63 25.90
N SER A 216 4.95 -14.71 27.23
CA SER A 216 5.90 -14.15 28.18
C SER A 216 7.35 -14.45 27.79
N ALA A 217 8.18 -13.43 27.95
CA ALA A 217 9.62 -13.54 28.03
C ALA A 217 10.04 -14.62 29.04
N HIS A 218 10.98 -15.49 28.65
CA HIS A 218 11.94 -16.10 29.57
C HIS A 218 13.30 -16.29 28.87
N PRO A 219 14.40 -16.23 29.63
CA PRO A 219 15.70 -15.77 29.15
C PRO A 219 16.57 -16.90 28.57
N CYS A 220 17.42 -16.55 27.60
CA CYS A 220 18.48 -17.40 27.09
C CYS A 220 19.40 -17.89 28.21
N LEU A 221 19.37 -19.19 28.49
CA LEU A 221 20.42 -19.89 29.23
C LEU A 221 21.57 -20.20 28.26
N THR A 222 22.71 -19.59 28.53
CA THR A 222 24.03 -19.97 28.02
C THR A 222 24.44 -21.35 28.54
N LEU A 223 24.77 -22.28 27.63
CA LEU A 223 25.52 -23.50 27.94
C LEU A 223 27.02 -23.25 27.73
N PRO A 224 27.92 -23.70 28.62
CA PRO A 224 29.36 -23.59 28.41
C PRO A 224 29.89 -24.74 27.54
N ALA A 225 30.91 -24.43 26.74
CA ALA A 225 31.67 -25.39 25.95
C ALA A 225 32.58 -26.22 26.87
N VAL A 226 32.60 -27.53 26.61
CA VAL A 226 33.46 -28.53 27.22
C VAL A 226 34.88 -28.42 26.65
N SER A 227 35.88 -28.31 27.53
CA SER A 227 37.17 -29.03 27.49
C SER A 227 37.79 -28.98 28.88
#